data_AF-A0A832CNF5-F1
#
_entry.id   AF-A0A832CNF5-F1
#
_cell.length_a   1.000
_cell.length_b   1.000
_cell.length_c   1.000
_cell.angle_alpha   90.00
_cell.angle_beta   90.00
_cell.angle_gamma   90.00
#
_symmetry.space_group_name_H-M   'P 1'
#
loop_
_entity.id
_entity.type
_entity.pdbx_description
1 polymer ?
#
loop_
_entity_poly.entity_id
_entity_poly.type
_entity_poly.pdbx_seq_one_letter_code
_entity_poly.pdbx_strand_id
1 'polypeptide(L)'
;MNMAAPGTRWKGRVLAGLVKSWPWLKWLLAAVMLGALYYAAQWHELWRALWQLDAGWLLCAMALFVPQTLLSAWRWRCLARWDQTLSLGVAVAHTLAAAALNLTLPAKTGDFVRGGFRNMKPQHFIAGALCTLREKIADVAVLLVLLGLGLWCSASTAVTLLALLAVCNCVTAVWPACSPPWRHTMRLLWQTALLWALHMLQIACFFRAAGVLVPWDTFLARTPLALFAGLIPLTPWGLGTRDLALAVLFADVAPTAALAVVGLLMTTRYLVPGVMGLPFLTIVSSRALHERIGQELSAVIDRDGDMRLIVLPPRDESAEVEEPAIPMA
;
A
#
# COMPACT_ATOMS: atom_id res chain seq x y z
N MET A 1 33.98 30.15 -24.01
CA MET A 1 33.18 29.21 -24.83
C MET A 1 33.22 27.84 -24.17
N ASN A 2 32.18 27.48 -23.40
CA ASN A 2 32.07 26.14 -22.83
C ASN A 2 31.45 25.21 -23.87
N MET A 3 32.26 24.31 -24.44
CA MET A 3 31.79 23.20 -25.26
C MET A 3 31.15 22.15 -24.35
N ALA A 4 29.83 22.25 -24.15
CA ALA A 4 29.06 21.18 -23.52
C ALA A 4 29.09 19.94 -24.43
N ALA A 5 29.63 18.83 -23.93
CA ALA A 5 29.78 17.58 -24.67
C ALA A 5 28.42 17.09 -25.22
N PRO A 6 28.30 16.81 -26.53
CA PRO A 6 27.03 16.44 -27.18
C PRO A 6 26.40 15.13 -26.68
N GLY A 7 27.13 14.31 -25.92
CA GLY A 7 26.66 13.02 -25.39
C GLY A 7 25.70 13.10 -24.18
N THR A 8 25.65 14.20 -23.43
CA THR A 8 24.82 14.32 -22.22
C THR A 8 23.35 14.58 -22.55
N ARG A 9 23.06 15.34 -23.61
CA ARG A 9 21.70 15.65 -24.08
C ARG A 9 20.95 14.45 -24.65
N TRP A 10 21.64 13.47 -25.22
CA TRP A 10 21.01 12.26 -25.78
C TRP A 10 20.58 11.29 -24.67
N LYS A 11 21.47 11.01 -23.71
CA LYS A 11 21.15 10.19 -22.52
C LYS A 11 19.99 10.78 -21.72
N GLY A 12 19.94 12.11 -21.55
CA GLY A 12 18.83 12.79 -20.87
C GLY A 12 17.47 12.64 -21.56
N ARG A 13 17.42 12.69 -22.90
CA ARG A 13 16.15 12.49 -23.66
C ARG A 13 15.67 11.03 -23.63
N VAL A 14 16.59 10.06 -23.69
CA VAL A 14 16.25 8.64 -23.58
C VAL A 14 15.77 8.30 -22.17
N LEU A 15 16.46 8.78 -21.13
CA LEU A 15 16.03 8.62 -19.73
C LEU A 15 14.68 9.30 -19.46
N ALA A 16 14.46 10.52 -19.96
CA ALA A 16 13.17 11.20 -19.84
C ALA A 16 12.04 10.45 -20.58
N GLY A 17 12.33 9.90 -21.76
CA GLY A 17 11.40 9.03 -22.49
C GLY A 17 11.08 7.74 -21.75
N LEU A 18 12.08 7.10 -21.14
CA LEU A 18 11.91 5.89 -20.33
C LEU A 18 11.08 6.15 -19.07
N VAL A 19 11.36 7.24 -18.34
CA VAL A 19 10.58 7.63 -17.15
C VAL A 19 9.12 7.95 -17.52
N LYS A 20 8.88 8.59 -18.67
CA LYS A 20 7.54 8.90 -19.17
C LYS A 20 6.77 7.64 -19.63
N SER A 21 7.45 6.65 -20.20
CA SER A 21 6.85 5.39 -20.67
C SER A 21 6.69 4.33 -19.58
N TRP A 22 7.41 4.48 -18.45
CA TRP A 22 7.41 3.55 -17.33
C TRP A 22 6.01 3.19 -16.79
N PRO A 23 5.03 4.11 -16.65
CA PRO A 23 3.69 3.75 -16.20
C PRO A 23 2.94 2.85 -17.19
N TRP A 24 3.09 3.10 -18.50
CA TRP A 24 2.43 2.32 -19.55
C TRP A 24 2.99 0.90 -19.65
N LEU A 25 4.29 0.73 -19.42
CA LEU A 25 4.92 -0.60 -19.37
C LEU A 25 4.32 -1.48 -18.26
N LYS A 26 4.00 -0.91 -17.09
CA LYS A 26 3.35 -1.64 -15.99
C LYS A 26 1.96 -2.13 -16.36
N TRP A 27 1.18 -1.28 -17.04
CA TRP A 27 -0.15 -1.65 -17.54
C TRP A 27 -0.09 -2.72 -18.62
N LEU A 28 0.87 -2.59 -19.55
CA LEU A 28 1.10 -3.61 -20.57
C LEU A 28 1.48 -4.95 -19.94
N LEU A 29 2.41 -4.96 -18.97
CA LEU A 29 2.79 -6.17 -18.24
C LEU A 29 1.59 -6.79 -17.53
N ALA A 30 0.77 -5.97 -16.86
CA ALA A 30 -0.45 -6.43 -16.20
C ALA A 30 -1.43 -7.08 -17.19
N ALA A 31 -1.64 -6.46 -18.36
CA ALA A 31 -2.48 -6.98 -19.42
C ALA A 31 -1.96 -8.31 -19.99
N VAL A 32 -0.63 -8.42 -20.19
CA VAL A 32 -0.01 -9.67 -20.64
C VAL A 32 -0.18 -10.79 -19.60
N MET A 33 0.08 -10.50 -18.33
CA MET A 33 -0.04 -11.50 -17.26
C MET A 33 -1.49 -11.96 -17.09
N LEU A 34 -2.46 -11.04 -17.12
CA LEU A 34 -3.88 -11.39 -17.08
C LEU A 34 -4.33 -12.12 -18.34
N GLY A 35 -3.89 -11.69 -19.52
CA GLY A 35 -4.19 -12.35 -20.78
C GLY A 35 -3.69 -13.80 -20.78
N ALA A 36 -2.47 -14.05 -20.32
CA ALA A 36 -1.92 -15.38 -20.16
C ALA A 36 -2.72 -16.21 -19.14
N LEU A 37 -3.09 -15.63 -18.01
CA LEU A 37 -3.91 -16.29 -16.99
C LEU A 37 -5.31 -16.66 -17.53
N TYR A 38 -5.98 -15.75 -18.23
CA TYR A 38 -7.33 -15.96 -18.76
C TYR A 38 -7.35 -16.89 -19.97
N TYR A 39 -6.27 -16.88 -20.75
CA TYR A 39 -6.05 -17.89 -21.79
C TYR A 39 -5.89 -19.29 -21.16
N ALA A 40 -5.04 -19.43 -20.15
CA ALA A 40 -4.83 -20.69 -19.42
C ALA A 40 -6.11 -21.16 -18.69
N ALA A 41 -6.91 -20.22 -18.18
CA ALA A 41 -8.20 -20.51 -17.54
C ALA A 41 -9.28 -21.00 -18.51
N GLN A 42 -9.06 -20.89 -19.83
CA GLN A 42 -10.08 -21.05 -20.87
C GLN A 42 -11.26 -20.08 -20.69
N TRP A 43 -11.41 -19.14 -21.62
CA TRP A 43 -12.42 -18.08 -21.53
C TRP A 43 -13.86 -18.57 -21.20
N HIS A 44 -14.27 -19.70 -21.76
CA HIS A 44 -15.58 -20.29 -21.49
C HIS A 44 -15.75 -20.76 -20.04
N GLU A 45 -14.71 -21.34 -19.43
CA GLU A 45 -14.75 -21.78 -18.03
C GLU A 45 -14.69 -20.58 -17.09
N LEU A 46 -13.89 -19.56 -17.41
CA LEU A 46 -13.86 -18.30 -16.66
C LEU A 46 -15.25 -17.66 -16.61
N TRP A 47 -15.94 -17.57 -17.75
CA TRP A 47 -17.30 -17.02 -17.80
C TRP A 47 -18.30 -17.85 -17.00
N ARG A 48 -18.25 -19.18 -17.10
CA ARG A 48 -19.10 -20.07 -16.28
C ARG A 48 -18.84 -19.88 -14.79
N ALA A 49 -17.57 -19.83 -14.38
CA ALA A 49 -17.19 -19.62 -12.99
C ALA A 49 -17.69 -18.28 -12.44
N LEU A 50 -17.67 -17.22 -13.25
CA LEU A 50 -18.26 -15.92 -12.88
C LEU A 50 -19.77 -15.99 -12.70
N TRP A 51 -20.48 -16.69 -13.59
CA TRP A 51 -21.93 -16.85 -13.52
C TRP A 51 -22.38 -17.71 -12.34
N GLN A 52 -21.54 -18.65 -11.91
CA GLN A 52 -21.81 -19.57 -10.81
C GLN A 52 -21.32 -19.06 -9.45
N LEU A 53 -20.92 -17.80 -9.35
CA LEU A 53 -20.51 -17.20 -8.09
C LEU A 53 -21.64 -17.28 -7.05
N ASP A 54 -21.34 -17.82 -5.88
CA ASP A 54 -22.27 -17.81 -4.76
C ASP A 54 -22.46 -16.37 -4.25
N ALA A 55 -23.67 -15.86 -4.43
CA ALA A 55 -24.02 -14.49 -4.08
C ALA A 55 -23.97 -14.23 -2.57
N GLY A 56 -24.22 -15.24 -1.74
CA GLY A 56 -24.20 -15.10 -0.28
C GLY A 56 -22.77 -14.86 0.22
N TRP A 57 -21.82 -15.67 -0.24
CA TRP A 57 -20.40 -15.49 0.08
C TRP A 57 -19.83 -14.21 -0.52
N LEU A 58 -20.23 -13.85 -1.75
CA LEU A 58 -19.83 -12.60 -2.36
C LEU A 58 -20.34 -11.39 -1.57
N LEU A 59 -21.62 -11.39 -1.16
CA LEU A 59 -22.20 -10.31 -0.35
C LEU A 59 -21.50 -10.20 1.01
N CYS A 60 -21.20 -11.34 1.65
CA CYS A 60 -20.42 -11.37 2.89
C CYS A 60 -19.04 -10.73 2.69
N ALA A 61 -18.33 -11.08 1.61
CA ALA A 61 -17.03 -10.49 1.28
C ALA A 61 -17.12 -8.98 1.02
N MET A 62 -18.19 -8.50 0.37
CA MET A 62 -18.42 -7.08 0.15
C MET A 62 -18.75 -6.34 1.45
N ALA A 63 -19.58 -6.93 2.32
CA ALA A 63 -19.93 -6.34 3.61
C ALA A 63 -18.69 -6.12 4.50
N LEU A 64 -17.68 -6.99 4.40
CA LEU A 64 -16.43 -6.86 5.15
C LEU A 64 -15.61 -5.61 4.81
N PHE A 65 -15.87 -4.90 3.70
CA PHE A 65 -15.23 -3.61 3.43
C PHE A 65 -15.58 -2.54 4.48
N VAL A 66 -16.77 -2.60 5.07
CA VAL A 66 -17.22 -1.64 6.09
C VAL A 66 -16.38 -1.75 7.37
N PRO A 67 -16.33 -2.90 8.08
CA PRO A 67 -15.50 -3.01 9.28
C PRO A 67 -14.01 -2.84 8.98
N GLN A 68 -13.52 -3.25 7.80
CA GLN A 68 -12.12 -3.03 7.40
C GLN A 68 -11.80 -1.53 7.30
N THR A 69 -12.65 -0.75 6.62
CA THR A 69 -12.48 0.71 6.48
C THR A 69 -12.56 1.40 7.83
N LEU A 70 -13.54 1.05 8.66
CA LEU A 70 -13.71 1.63 10.00
C LEU A 70 -12.52 1.33 10.90
N LEU A 71 -12.01 0.09 10.88
CA LEU A 71 -10.86 -0.31 11.68
C LEU A 71 -9.57 0.38 11.20
N SER A 72 -9.38 0.50 9.88
CA SER A 72 -8.27 1.25 9.29
C SER A 72 -8.31 2.75 9.67
N ALA A 73 -9.50 3.37 9.62
CA ALA A 73 -9.71 4.74 10.05
C ALA A 73 -9.48 4.93 11.56
N TRP A 74 -9.94 3.99 12.39
CA TRP A 74 -9.70 4.03 13.84
C TRP A 74 -8.20 3.88 14.17
N ARG A 75 -7.49 3.02 13.44
CA ARG A 75 -6.04 2.86 13.54
C ARG A 75 -5.32 4.16 13.17
N TRP A 76 -5.70 4.77 12.04
CA TRP A 76 -5.18 6.07 11.62
C TRP A 76 -5.40 7.14 12.70
N ARG A 77 -6.62 7.22 13.27
CA ARG A 77 -6.94 8.15 14.35
C ARG A 77 -6.09 7.94 15.61
N CYS A 78 -5.79 6.69 15.96
CA CYS A 78 -4.93 6.38 17.11
C CYS A 78 -3.46 6.78 16.87
N LEU A 79 -3.00 6.70 15.62
CA LEU A 79 -1.63 7.05 15.24
C LEU A 79 -1.44 8.55 15.04
N ALA A 80 -2.46 9.24 14.54
CA ALA A 80 -2.49 10.69 14.29
C ALA A 80 -2.57 11.53 15.57
N ARG A 81 -1.71 11.24 16.56
CA ARG A 81 -1.73 11.86 17.90
C ARG A 81 -1.43 13.36 17.90
N TRP A 82 -0.82 13.88 16.84
CA TRP A 82 -0.61 15.32 16.66
C TRP A 82 -1.93 16.08 16.52
N ASP A 83 -3.00 15.39 16.12
CA ASP A 83 -4.34 15.95 16.01
C ASP A 83 -5.31 15.22 16.95
N GLN A 84 -5.40 15.71 18.19
CA GLN A 84 -6.34 15.17 19.18
C GLN A 84 -7.81 15.45 18.85
N THR A 85 -8.08 16.31 17.85
CA THR A 85 -9.44 16.69 17.44
C THR A 85 -9.97 15.82 16.30
N LEU A 86 -9.14 14.93 15.74
CA LEU A 86 -9.54 14.08 14.63
C LEU A 86 -10.68 13.15 15.04
N SER A 87 -11.88 13.42 14.52
CA SER A 87 -13.05 12.58 14.70
C SER A 87 -12.95 11.32 13.84
N LEU A 88 -13.70 10.27 14.20
CA LEU A 88 -13.70 9.03 13.41
C LEU A 88 -14.21 9.26 11.98
N GLY A 89 -15.20 10.14 11.78
CA GLY A 89 -15.73 10.46 10.45
C GLY A 89 -14.69 11.11 9.54
N VAL A 90 -13.90 12.05 10.09
CA VAL A 90 -12.79 12.65 9.33
C VAL A 90 -11.70 11.61 9.06
N ALA A 91 -11.38 10.73 10.00
CA ALA A 91 -10.43 9.65 9.76
C ALA A 91 -10.91 8.67 8.67
N VAL A 92 -12.21 8.38 8.59
CA VAL A 92 -12.80 7.58 7.50
C VAL A 92 -12.66 8.31 6.17
N ALA A 93 -12.98 9.61 6.12
CA ALA A 93 -12.78 10.42 4.93
C ALA A 93 -11.31 10.43 4.49
N HIS A 94 -10.36 10.50 5.42
CA HIS A 94 -8.93 10.43 5.12
C HIS A 94 -8.54 9.07 4.53
N THR A 95 -8.99 7.97 5.15
CA THR A 95 -8.71 6.61 4.67
C THR A 95 -9.29 6.39 3.27
N LEU A 96 -10.52 6.83 3.02
CA LEU A 96 -11.18 6.69 1.72
C LEU A 96 -10.54 7.60 0.66
N ALA A 97 -10.22 8.86 0.97
CA ALA A 97 -9.52 9.76 0.04
C ALA A 97 -8.15 9.19 -0.34
N ALA A 98 -7.41 8.62 0.61
CA ALA A 98 -6.14 7.94 0.32
C ALA A 98 -6.34 6.70 -0.58
N ALA A 99 -7.39 5.91 -0.35
CA ALA A 99 -7.74 4.79 -1.22
C ALA A 99 -8.06 5.25 -2.65
N ALA A 100 -8.76 6.37 -2.81
CA ALA A 100 -9.03 6.97 -4.13
C ALA A 100 -7.75 7.43 -4.83
N LEU A 101 -6.84 8.08 -4.10
CA LEU A 101 -5.51 8.44 -4.62
C LEU A 101 -4.73 7.18 -5.03
N ASN A 102 -4.86 6.08 -4.29
CA ASN A 102 -4.21 4.83 -4.64
C ASN A 102 -4.71 4.22 -5.96
N LEU A 103 -5.88 4.62 -6.50
CA LEU A 103 -6.34 4.21 -7.84
C LEU A 103 -5.57 4.88 -8.98
N THR A 104 -4.69 5.83 -8.70
CA THR A 104 -3.85 6.48 -9.72
C THR A 104 -2.39 6.44 -9.33
N LEU A 105 -2.11 6.55 -8.04
CA LEU A 105 -0.77 6.55 -7.50
C LEU A 105 -0.18 5.14 -7.38
N PRO A 106 1.09 4.94 -7.74
CA PRO A 106 1.75 3.65 -7.63
C PRO A 106 1.98 3.25 -6.17
N ALA A 107 2.08 1.93 -5.93
CA ALA A 107 2.56 1.35 -4.65
C ALA A 107 1.83 1.82 -3.38
N LYS A 108 0.53 2.14 -3.48
CA LYS A 108 -0.29 2.65 -2.36
C LYS A 108 0.27 3.95 -1.73
N THR A 109 0.93 4.79 -2.52
CA THR A 109 1.56 6.04 -2.03
C THR A 109 0.55 7.10 -1.58
N GLY A 110 -0.73 7.00 -1.99
CA GLY A 110 -1.81 7.82 -1.47
C GLY A 110 -1.99 7.71 0.04
N ASP A 111 -1.62 6.57 0.64
CA ASP A 111 -1.66 6.38 2.10
C ASP A 111 -0.68 7.32 2.83
N PHE A 112 0.42 7.72 2.21
CA PHE A 112 1.41 8.64 2.79
C PHE A 112 0.94 10.10 2.77
N VAL A 113 -0.04 10.42 1.92
CA VAL A 113 -0.56 11.80 1.79
C VAL A 113 -1.60 12.13 2.88
N ARG A 114 -2.03 11.14 3.68
CA ARG A 114 -3.02 11.31 4.76
C ARG A 114 -2.67 12.39 5.79
N GLY A 115 -1.38 12.65 6.02
CA GLY A 115 -0.90 13.71 6.93
C GLY A 115 -0.87 15.12 6.31
N GLY A 116 -1.15 15.25 5.01
CA GLY A 116 -1.14 16.52 4.26
C GLY A 116 -2.52 17.00 3.82
N PHE A 117 -3.60 16.42 4.34
CA PHE A 117 -4.96 16.88 4.05
C PHE A 117 -5.24 18.24 4.71
N ARG A 118 -6.26 18.94 4.19
CA ARG A 118 -6.50 20.39 4.36
C ARG A 118 -6.24 20.91 5.79
N ASN A 119 -5.59 22.08 5.89
CA ASN A 119 -5.29 22.86 7.10
C ASN A 119 -4.22 22.28 8.07
N MET A 120 -3.47 21.25 7.69
CA MET A 120 -2.38 20.72 8.54
C MET A 120 -1.03 21.44 8.31
N LYS A 121 -0.23 21.62 9.37
CA LYS A 121 1.13 22.20 9.31
C LYS A 121 2.10 21.23 8.61
N PRO A 122 3.19 21.70 7.96
CA PRO A 122 4.16 20.83 7.27
C PRO A 122 4.71 19.67 8.12
N GLN A 123 5.01 19.94 9.39
CA GLN A 123 5.41 18.93 10.38
C GLN A 123 4.44 17.74 10.54
N HIS A 124 3.14 17.92 10.26
CA HIS A 124 2.13 16.86 10.34
C HIS A 124 2.19 15.93 9.11
N PHE A 125 2.68 16.40 7.97
CA PHE A 125 2.88 15.58 6.78
C PHE A 125 3.95 14.51 7.03
N ILE A 126 5.12 14.92 7.55
CA ILE A 126 6.19 13.98 7.92
C ILE A 126 5.71 13.01 9.01
N ALA A 127 5.05 13.51 10.06
CA ALA A 127 4.50 12.67 11.11
C ALA A 127 3.49 11.63 10.55
N GLY A 128 2.66 12.04 9.60
CA GLY A 128 1.70 11.17 8.91
C GLY A 128 2.36 10.13 8.01
N ALA A 129 3.41 10.50 7.29
CA ALA A 129 4.20 9.58 6.47
C ALA A 129 4.89 8.51 7.35
N LEU A 130 5.49 8.91 8.48
CA LEU A 130 6.10 7.99 9.45
C LEU A 130 5.05 7.07 10.09
N CYS A 131 3.86 7.57 10.41
CA CYS A 131 2.78 6.72 10.91
C CYS A 131 2.33 5.69 9.88
N THR A 132 2.21 6.08 8.61
CA THR A 132 1.88 5.16 7.52
C THR A 132 2.97 4.11 7.34
N LEU A 133 4.25 4.49 7.41
CA LEU A 133 5.37 3.55 7.35
C LEU A 133 5.26 2.49 8.46
N ARG A 134 4.96 2.93 9.69
CA ARG A 134 4.75 2.03 10.83
C ARG A 134 3.56 1.08 10.62
N GLU A 135 2.47 1.55 10.03
CA GLU A 135 1.36 0.68 9.64
C GLU A 135 1.81 -0.39 8.63
N LYS A 136 2.58 -0.03 7.60
CA LYS A 136 3.04 -0.99 6.58
C LYS A 136 4.00 -2.03 7.14
N ILE A 137 4.89 -1.63 8.05
CA ILE A 137 5.80 -2.57 8.74
C ILE A 137 4.97 -3.54 9.59
N ALA A 138 4.00 -3.04 10.36
CA ALA A 138 3.11 -3.88 11.15
C ALA A 138 2.29 -4.83 10.24
N ASP A 139 1.82 -4.35 9.09
CA ASP A 139 1.06 -5.15 8.12
C ASP A 139 1.91 -6.32 7.59
N VAL A 140 3.17 -6.06 7.21
CA VAL A 140 4.12 -7.10 6.76
C VAL A 140 4.44 -8.07 7.89
N ALA A 141 4.67 -7.59 9.10
CA ALA A 141 4.97 -8.44 10.26
C ALA A 141 3.83 -9.43 10.54
N VAL A 142 2.59 -8.95 10.57
CA VAL A 142 1.40 -9.81 10.77
C VAL A 142 1.24 -10.80 9.62
N LEU A 143 1.44 -10.38 8.37
CA LEU A 143 1.40 -11.30 7.22
C LEU A 143 2.43 -12.43 7.33
N LEU A 144 3.64 -12.12 7.78
CA LEU A 144 4.68 -13.14 7.96
C LEU A 144 4.37 -14.08 9.14
N VAL A 145 3.72 -13.59 10.21
CA VAL A 145 3.21 -14.45 11.28
C VAL A 145 2.14 -15.40 10.76
N LEU A 146 1.19 -14.91 9.96
CA LEU A 146 0.17 -15.75 9.33
C LEU A 146 0.79 -16.80 8.39
N LEU A 147 1.79 -16.41 7.61
CA LEU A 147 2.58 -17.33 6.78
C LEU A 147 3.26 -18.41 7.63
N GLY A 148 3.94 -18.01 8.71
CA GLY A 148 4.60 -18.93 9.63
C GLY A 148 3.62 -19.92 10.27
N LEU A 149 2.42 -19.47 10.66
CA LEU A 149 1.36 -20.33 11.18
C LEU A 149 0.87 -21.34 10.13
N GLY A 150 0.72 -20.92 8.87
CA GLY A 150 0.35 -21.83 7.79
C GLY A 150 1.43 -22.89 7.51
N LEU A 151 2.69 -22.45 7.42
CA LEU A 151 3.84 -23.35 7.19
C LEU A 151 4.07 -24.31 8.35
N TRP A 152 3.77 -23.92 9.59
CA TRP A 152 3.84 -24.82 10.75
C TRP A 152 3.00 -26.09 10.55
N CYS A 153 1.84 -25.96 9.92
CA CYS A 153 0.93 -27.08 9.68
C CYS A 153 1.33 -27.95 8.47
N SER A 154 2.08 -27.39 7.50
CA SER A 154 2.28 -28.02 6.19
C SER A 154 3.75 -28.30 5.81
N ALA A 155 4.73 -27.72 6.52
CA ALA A 155 6.16 -27.77 6.18
C ALA A 155 7.01 -28.29 7.35
N SER A 156 8.30 -28.53 7.09
CA SER A 156 9.23 -28.95 8.14
C SER A 156 9.44 -27.83 9.16
N THR A 157 9.58 -28.20 10.44
CA THR A 157 9.79 -27.28 11.57
C THR A 157 10.93 -26.29 11.32
N ALA A 158 11.99 -26.70 10.61
CA ALA A 158 13.13 -25.87 10.26
C ALA A 158 12.78 -24.68 9.34
N VAL A 159 11.95 -24.90 8.31
CA VAL A 159 11.52 -23.82 7.39
C VAL A 159 10.66 -22.79 8.13
N THR A 160 9.81 -23.27 9.02
CA THR A 160 8.96 -22.41 9.84
C THR A 160 9.77 -21.57 10.82
N LEU A 161 10.80 -22.14 11.47
CA LEU A 161 11.70 -21.41 12.35
C LEU A 161 12.52 -20.34 11.61
N LEU A 162 13.00 -20.64 10.41
CA LEU A 162 13.72 -19.66 9.57
C LEU A 162 12.81 -18.50 9.14
N ALA A 163 11.57 -18.80 8.76
CA ALA A 163 10.58 -17.77 8.44
C ALA A 163 10.30 -16.88 9.66
N LEU A 164 10.05 -17.46 10.84
CA LEU A 164 9.80 -16.73 12.09
C LEU A 164 11.00 -15.87 12.53
N LEU A 165 12.22 -16.38 12.38
CA LEU A 165 13.45 -15.62 12.67
C LEU A 165 13.63 -14.43 11.71
N ALA A 166 13.30 -14.60 10.43
CA ALA A 166 13.30 -13.51 9.47
C ALA A 166 12.26 -12.44 9.84
N VAL A 167 11.06 -12.84 10.31
CA VAL A 167 10.05 -11.89 10.84
C VAL A 167 10.59 -11.10 12.02
N CYS A 168 11.13 -11.80 13.02
CA CYS A 168 11.67 -11.17 14.21
C CYS A 168 12.78 -10.17 13.86
N ASN A 169 13.70 -10.54 12.96
CA ASN A 169 14.78 -9.66 12.52
C ASN A 169 14.27 -8.46 11.70
N CYS A 170 13.29 -8.64 10.80
CA CYS A 170 12.70 -7.53 10.05
C CYS A 170 11.94 -6.56 10.96
N VAL A 171 11.23 -7.08 11.98
CA VAL A 171 10.56 -6.24 12.96
C VAL A 171 11.60 -5.50 13.80
N THR A 172 12.55 -6.18 14.44
CA THR A 172 13.53 -5.54 15.33
C THR A 172 14.49 -4.60 14.61
N ALA A 173 14.83 -4.84 13.34
CA ALA A 173 15.71 -3.97 12.56
C ALA A 173 15.05 -2.64 12.14
N VAL A 174 13.72 -2.63 11.94
CA VAL A 174 12.99 -1.43 11.48
C VAL A 174 12.29 -0.72 12.65
N TRP A 175 12.17 -1.38 13.81
CA TRP A 175 11.40 -0.89 14.95
C TRP A 175 12.05 0.24 15.79
N PRO A 176 13.38 0.44 15.87
CA PRO A 176 13.94 1.50 16.70
C PRO A 176 14.64 2.63 15.92
N ALA A 177 13.93 3.74 15.78
CA ALA A 177 14.40 5.08 16.18
C ALA A 177 13.13 5.86 16.57
N CYS A 178 12.94 6.16 17.86
CA CYS A 178 11.74 6.79 18.47
C CYS A 178 10.49 5.88 18.60
N SER A 179 10.59 4.73 19.28
CA SER A 179 9.41 3.91 19.56
C SER A 179 8.48 4.58 20.61
N PRO A 180 7.16 4.65 20.38
CA PRO A 180 6.22 5.13 21.38
C PRO A 180 6.05 4.11 22.53
N PRO A 181 5.41 4.50 23.65
CA PRO A 181 5.20 3.63 24.81
C PRO A 181 4.59 2.28 24.41
N TRP A 182 5.01 1.18 25.05
CA TRP A 182 4.58 -0.21 24.78
C TRP A 182 3.06 -0.37 24.54
N ARG A 183 2.23 0.37 25.29
CA ARG A 183 0.77 0.38 25.14
C ARG A 183 0.30 0.74 23.72
N HIS A 184 0.98 1.68 23.05
CA HIS A 184 0.65 2.11 21.69
C HIS A 184 1.08 1.06 20.67
N THR A 185 2.24 0.45 20.88
CA THR A 185 2.74 -0.67 20.08
C THR A 185 1.78 -1.84 20.10
N MET A 186 1.37 -2.28 21.30
CA MET A 186 0.40 -3.37 21.45
C MET A 186 -0.93 -3.06 20.78
N ARG A 187 -1.41 -1.81 20.92
CA ARG A 187 -2.64 -1.37 20.25
C ARG A 187 -2.52 -1.44 18.72
N LEU A 188 -1.41 -0.97 18.17
CA LEU A 188 -1.15 -1.02 16.72
C LEU A 188 -1.11 -2.46 16.22
N LEU A 189 -0.38 -3.34 16.91
CA LEU A 189 -0.28 -4.76 16.54
C LEU A 189 -1.64 -5.45 16.60
N TRP A 190 -2.40 -5.23 17.67
CA TRP A 190 -3.75 -5.78 17.81
C TRP A 190 -4.70 -5.30 16.70
N GLN A 191 -4.74 -3.99 16.43
CA GLN A 191 -5.55 -3.43 15.34
C GLN A 191 -5.16 -3.99 13.98
N THR A 192 -3.85 -4.20 13.77
CA THR A 192 -3.31 -4.76 12.53
C THR A 192 -3.64 -6.24 12.38
N ALA A 193 -3.52 -7.02 13.46
CA ALA A 193 -3.93 -8.42 13.49
C ALA A 193 -5.43 -8.58 13.19
N LEU A 194 -6.28 -7.76 13.81
CA LEU A 194 -7.72 -7.77 13.55
C LEU A 194 -8.05 -7.36 12.11
N LEU A 195 -7.37 -6.34 11.57
CA LEU A 195 -7.55 -5.92 10.18
C LEU A 195 -7.16 -7.03 9.20
N TRP A 196 -6.04 -7.71 9.45
CA TRP A 196 -5.61 -8.85 8.64
C TRP A 196 -6.52 -10.06 8.80
N ALA A 197 -7.08 -10.32 9.99
CA ALA A 197 -8.09 -11.36 10.17
C ALA A 197 -9.33 -11.08 9.30
N LEU A 198 -9.82 -9.83 9.27
CA LEU A 198 -10.93 -9.43 8.38
C LEU A 198 -10.56 -9.56 6.90
N HIS A 199 -9.32 -9.26 6.51
CA HIS A 199 -8.85 -9.49 5.14
C HIS A 199 -8.75 -10.97 4.80
N MET A 200 -8.20 -11.81 5.69
CA MET A 200 -8.13 -13.26 5.48
C MET A 200 -9.54 -13.86 5.35
N LEU A 201 -10.48 -13.43 6.19
CA LEU A 201 -11.88 -13.83 6.10
C LEU A 201 -12.51 -13.41 4.77
N GLN A 202 -12.29 -12.16 4.33
CA GLN A 202 -12.79 -11.68 3.04
C GLN A 202 -12.23 -12.49 1.86
N ILE A 203 -10.93 -12.81 1.88
CA ILE A 203 -10.31 -13.63 0.84
C ILE A 203 -10.88 -15.05 0.87
N ALA A 204 -11.07 -15.64 2.06
CA ALA A 204 -11.71 -16.94 2.20
C ALA A 204 -13.15 -16.92 1.64
N CYS A 205 -13.91 -15.84 1.86
CA CYS A 205 -15.21 -15.65 1.23
C CYS A 205 -15.12 -15.55 -0.30
N PHE A 206 -14.06 -14.97 -0.88
CA PHE A 206 -13.86 -14.99 -2.34
C PHE A 206 -13.62 -16.41 -2.88
N PHE A 207 -12.81 -17.22 -2.19
CA PHE A 207 -12.64 -18.64 -2.57
C PHE A 207 -13.97 -19.39 -2.47
N ARG A 208 -14.72 -19.21 -1.38
CA ARG A 208 -16.05 -19.82 -1.20
C ARG A 208 -17.06 -19.36 -2.26
N ALA A 209 -17.04 -18.07 -2.60
CA ALA A 209 -17.90 -17.52 -3.65
C ALA A 209 -17.59 -18.18 -5.01
N ALA A 210 -16.32 -18.45 -5.29
CA ALA A 210 -15.89 -19.20 -6.47
C ALA A 210 -16.11 -20.73 -6.38
N GLY A 211 -16.82 -21.22 -5.36
CA GLY A 211 -17.09 -22.64 -5.15
C GLY A 211 -15.88 -23.45 -4.65
N VAL A 212 -14.82 -22.79 -4.17
CA VAL A 212 -13.58 -23.44 -3.74
C VAL A 212 -13.48 -23.52 -2.21
N LEU A 213 -13.34 -24.75 -1.72
CA LEU A 213 -13.11 -25.06 -0.32
C LEU A 213 -11.62 -25.30 -0.05
N VAL A 214 -10.90 -24.26 0.36
CA VAL A 214 -9.49 -24.38 0.75
C VAL A 214 -9.37 -24.73 2.25
N PRO A 215 -8.61 -25.77 2.63
CA PRO A 215 -8.21 -26.03 4.01
C PRO A 215 -7.41 -24.87 4.62
N TRP A 216 -7.58 -24.60 5.92
CA TRP A 216 -7.03 -23.39 6.55
C TRP A 216 -5.50 -23.35 6.62
N ASP A 217 -4.85 -24.50 6.80
CA ASP A 217 -3.40 -24.68 6.77
C ASP A 217 -2.82 -24.25 5.41
N THR A 218 -3.39 -24.77 4.33
CA THR A 218 -3.02 -24.43 2.96
C THR A 218 -3.34 -22.97 2.64
N PHE A 219 -4.50 -22.49 3.08
CA PHE A 219 -4.92 -21.11 2.90
C PHE A 219 -3.94 -20.12 3.56
N LEU A 220 -3.56 -20.36 4.82
CA LEU A 220 -2.64 -19.50 5.57
C LEU A 220 -1.19 -19.60 5.08
N ALA A 221 -0.76 -20.75 4.56
CA ALA A 221 0.58 -20.91 4.02
C ALA A 221 0.75 -20.20 2.67
N ARG A 222 -0.30 -20.13 1.85
CA ARG A 222 -0.19 -19.72 0.44
C ARG A 222 -0.79 -18.35 0.15
N THR A 223 -1.82 -17.93 0.88
CA THR A 223 -2.44 -16.60 0.68
C THR A 223 -1.48 -15.45 0.97
N PRO A 224 -0.70 -15.44 2.08
CA PRO A 224 0.29 -14.39 2.31
C PRO A 224 1.36 -14.30 1.21
N LEU A 225 1.80 -15.44 0.65
CA LEU A 225 2.75 -15.46 -0.47
C LEU A 225 2.16 -14.77 -1.71
N ALA A 226 0.91 -15.06 -2.05
CA ALA A 226 0.22 -14.38 -3.14
C ALA A 226 0.06 -12.87 -2.88
N LEU A 227 -0.17 -12.47 -1.63
CA LEU A 227 -0.23 -11.06 -1.25
C LEU A 227 1.12 -10.36 -1.37
N PHE A 228 2.22 -11.02 -0.98
CA PHE A 228 3.57 -10.50 -1.19
C PHE A 228 3.89 -10.33 -2.68
N ALA A 229 3.49 -11.28 -3.53
CA ALA A 229 3.63 -11.14 -4.99
C ALA A 229 2.88 -9.90 -5.53
N GLY A 230 1.73 -9.56 -4.94
CA GLY A 230 0.97 -8.35 -5.25
C GLY A 230 1.58 -7.04 -4.71
N LEU A 231 2.51 -7.11 -3.74
CA LEU A 231 3.25 -5.94 -3.25
C LEU A 231 4.44 -5.59 -4.14
N ILE A 232 4.89 -6.51 -4.99
CA ILE A 232 5.99 -6.24 -5.93
C ILE A 232 5.49 -5.21 -6.96
N PRO A 233 6.14 -4.04 -7.10
CA PRO A 233 5.63 -2.92 -7.90
C PRO A 233 5.83 -3.08 -9.42
N LEU A 234 5.72 -4.31 -9.92
CA LEU A 234 5.80 -4.67 -11.34
C LEU A 234 4.55 -4.23 -12.11
N THR A 235 3.37 -4.41 -11.51
CA THR A 235 2.07 -4.06 -12.10
C THR A 235 1.25 -3.15 -11.18
N PRO A 236 0.27 -2.41 -11.71
CA PRO A 236 -0.61 -1.57 -10.89
C PRO A 236 -1.37 -2.42 -9.87
N TRP A 237 -1.25 -2.09 -8.58
CA TRP A 237 -1.93 -2.77 -7.45
C TRP A 237 -1.67 -4.29 -7.34
N GLY A 238 -0.64 -4.81 -8.01
CA GLY A 238 -0.37 -6.24 -8.11
C GLY A 238 -1.32 -6.99 -9.06
N LEU A 239 -2.03 -6.27 -9.93
CA LEU A 239 -2.92 -6.85 -10.94
C LEU A 239 -2.12 -7.75 -11.88
N GLY A 240 -2.54 -8.99 -12.06
CA GLY A 240 -1.77 -10.01 -12.79
C GLY A 240 -0.71 -10.72 -11.94
N THR A 241 0.17 -10.02 -11.20
CA THR A 241 1.23 -10.69 -10.40
C THR A 241 0.66 -11.51 -9.25
N ARG A 242 -0.23 -10.90 -8.45
CA ARG A 242 -0.97 -11.58 -7.38
C ARG A 242 -1.86 -12.68 -7.95
N ASP A 243 -2.53 -12.40 -9.06
CA ASP A 243 -3.55 -13.28 -9.63
C ASP A 243 -2.91 -14.55 -10.21
N LEU A 244 -1.76 -14.39 -10.88
CA LEU A 244 -0.93 -15.49 -11.32
C LEU A 244 -0.34 -16.26 -10.13
N ALA A 245 0.11 -15.57 -9.07
CA ALA A 245 0.59 -16.23 -7.87
C ALA A 245 -0.51 -17.07 -7.21
N LEU A 246 -1.77 -16.60 -7.17
CA LEU A 246 -2.91 -17.41 -6.72
C LEU A 246 -3.11 -18.64 -7.61
N ALA A 247 -3.10 -18.45 -8.93
CA ALA A 247 -3.26 -19.54 -9.89
C ALA A 247 -2.18 -20.62 -9.75
N VAL A 248 -0.93 -20.23 -9.53
CA VAL A 248 0.20 -21.15 -9.38
C VAL A 248 0.20 -21.81 -7.99
N LEU A 249 0.05 -21.03 -6.92
CA LEU A 249 0.14 -21.54 -5.56
C LEU A 249 -1.03 -22.46 -5.20
N PHE A 250 -2.19 -22.30 -5.82
CA PHE A 250 -3.39 -23.12 -5.54
C PHE A 250 -3.77 -24.04 -6.71
N ALA A 251 -2.88 -24.27 -7.67
CA ALA A 251 -3.14 -25.09 -8.85
C ALA A 251 -3.55 -26.54 -8.52
N ASP A 252 -3.04 -27.08 -7.42
CA ASP A 252 -3.37 -28.40 -6.86
C ASP A 252 -4.70 -28.43 -6.11
N VAL A 253 -5.27 -27.27 -5.77
CA VAL A 253 -6.47 -27.14 -4.95
C VAL A 253 -7.72 -26.83 -5.78
N ALA A 254 -7.58 -26.02 -6.84
CA ALA A 254 -8.72 -25.57 -7.62
C ALA A 254 -8.39 -25.35 -9.10
N PRO A 255 -9.40 -25.45 -9.99
CA PRO A 255 -9.22 -25.14 -11.40
C PRO A 255 -8.74 -23.70 -11.63
N THR A 256 -7.90 -23.51 -12.64
CA THR A 256 -7.33 -22.19 -13.00
C THR A 256 -8.41 -21.13 -13.24
N ALA A 257 -9.57 -21.51 -13.80
CA ALA A 257 -10.71 -20.61 -13.99
C ALA A 257 -11.24 -20.05 -12.66
N ALA A 258 -11.46 -20.90 -11.65
CA ALA A 258 -11.91 -20.46 -10.33
C ALA A 258 -10.87 -19.54 -9.66
N LEU A 259 -9.59 -19.87 -9.77
CA LEU A 259 -8.50 -19.05 -9.22
C LEU A 259 -8.36 -17.69 -9.93
N ALA A 260 -8.60 -17.65 -11.25
CA ALA A 260 -8.65 -16.41 -12.01
C ALA A 260 -9.83 -15.53 -11.59
N VAL A 261 -11.00 -16.12 -11.30
CA VAL A 261 -12.14 -15.40 -10.69
C VAL A 261 -11.78 -14.86 -9.31
N VAL A 262 -11.14 -15.66 -8.45
CA VAL A 262 -10.66 -15.17 -7.14
C VAL A 262 -9.69 -14.00 -7.32
N GLY A 263 -8.77 -14.06 -8.28
CA GLY A 263 -7.88 -12.95 -8.65
C GLY A 263 -8.66 -11.69 -9.06
N LEU A 264 -9.72 -11.83 -9.87
CA LEU A 264 -10.60 -10.72 -10.23
C LEU A 264 -11.30 -10.13 -9.00
N LEU A 265 -11.89 -10.98 -8.14
CA LEU A 265 -12.52 -10.56 -6.90
C LEU A 265 -11.53 -9.84 -5.98
N MET A 266 -10.26 -10.27 -5.95
CA MET A 266 -9.21 -9.62 -5.18
C MET A 266 -8.90 -8.20 -5.66
N THR A 267 -9.16 -7.86 -6.93
CA THR A 267 -9.03 -6.49 -7.45
C THR A 267 -10.09 -5.55 -6.85
N THR A 268 -11.26 -6.06 -6.49
CA THR A 268 -12.28 -5.27 -5.78
C THR A 268 -11.77 -4.69 -4.47
N ARG A 269 -10.77 -5.31 -3.85
CA ARG A 269 -10.14 -4.81 -2.61
C ARG A 269 -9.44 -3.47 -2.76
N TYR A 270 -9.07 -3.11 -3.99
CA TYR A 270 -8.53 -1.80 -4.33
C TYR A 270 -9.61 -0.90 -4.89
N LEU A 271 -10.43 -1.46 -5.80
CA LEU A 271 -11.45 -0.71 -6.53
C LEU A 271 -12.56 -0.17 -5.62
N VAL A 272 -13.15 -1.00 -4.75
CA VAL A 272 -14.29 -0.62 -3.90
C VAL A 272 -13.93 0.54 -2.96
N PRO A 273 -12.91 0.45 -2.08
CA PRO A 273 -12.57 1.57 -1.22
C PRO A 273 -12.08 2.79 -2.02
N GLY A 274 -11.43 2.58 -3.16
CA GLY A 274 -10.99 3.67 -4.03
C GLY A 274 -12.15 4.45 -4.65
N VAL A 275 -13.16 3.75 -5.18
CA VAL A 275 -14.37 4.37 -5.75
C VAL A 275 -15.20 5.06 -4.66
N MET A 276 -15.38 4.40 -3.50
CA MET A 276 -16.03 5.01 -2.33
C MET A 276 -15.33 6.28 -1.85
N GLY A 277 -14.03 6.41 -2.12
CA GLY A 277 -13.21 7.55 -1.75
C GLY A 277 -13.25 8.75 -2.68
N LEU A 278 -13.77 8.61 -3.91
CA LEU A 278 -13.79 9.70 -4.88
C LEU A 278 -14.45 10.99 -4.37
N PRO A 279 -15.60 10.94 -3.65
CA PRO A 279 -16.23 12.15 -3.10
C PRO A 279 -15.34 12.91 -2.10
N PHE A 280 -14.42 12.19 -1.43
CA PHE A 280 -13.55 12.74 -0.39
C PHE A 280 -12.25 13.34 -0.95
N LEU A 281 -11.97 13.25 -2.26
CA LEU A 281 -10.79 13.86 -2.85
C LEU A 281 -10.76 15.40 -2.69
N THR A 282 -11.91 16.03 -2.46
CA THR A 282 -12.03 17.47 -2.19
C THR A 282 -11.31 17.92 -0.90
N ILE A 283 -11.03 17.00 0.03
CA ILE A 283 -10.26 17.30 1.25
C ILE A 283 -8.74 17.31 0.99
N VAL A 284 -8.32 16.81 -0.18
CA VAL A 284 -6.93 16.79 -0.64
C VAL A 284 -6.63 18.11 -1.35
N SER A 285 -5.86 19.00 -0.74
CA SER A 285 -5.46 20.24 -1.43
C SER A 285 -4.28 19.97 -2.38
N SER A 286 -4.55 19.90 -3.68
CA SER A 286 -3.52 19.69 -4.73
C SER A 286 -2.44 20.78 -4.76
N ARG A 287 -2.84 22.04 -4.53
CA ARG A 287 -1.93 23.20 -4.49
C ARG A 287 -0.96 23.13 -3.31
N ALA A 288 -1.48 22.87 -2.11
CA ALA A 288 -0.64 22.77 -0.92
C ALA A 288 0.24 21.52 -0.95
N LEU A 289 -0.20 20.41 -1.57
CA LEU A 289 0.63 19.21 -1.73
C LEU A 289 1.85 19.49 -2.62
N HIS A 290 1.67 20.18 -3.76
CA HIS A 290 2.77 20.56 -4.66
C HIS A 290 3.73 21.56 -4.00
N GLU A 291 3.21 22.61 -3.36
CA GLU A 291 4.03 23.61 -2.66
C GLU A 291 4.81 23.00 -1.49
N ARG A 292 4.21 22.08 -0.72
CA ARG A 292 4.85 21.47 0.46
C ARG A 292 5.91 20.43 0.10
N ILE A 293 5.70 19.64 -0.95
CA ILE A 293 6.76 18.75 -1.48
C ILE A 293 7.95 19.60 -1.95
N GLY A 294 7.70 20.76 -2.57
CA GLY A 294 8.76 21.68 -2.99
C GLY A 294 9.43 22.47 -1.86
N GLN A 295 8.73 22.73 -0.75
CA GLN A 295 9.24 23.48 0.40
C GLN A 295 10.00 22.63 1.43
N GLU A 296 9.66 21.35 1.57
CA GLU A 296 10.29 20.44 2.56
C GLU A 296 11.42 19.60 1.96
N LEU A 297 11.43 19.46 0.62
CA LEU A 297 12.37 18.64 -0.14
C LEU A 297 13.11 19.53 -1.15
N SER A 298 14.14 20.24 -0.70
CA SER A 298 15.07 20.87 -1.64
C SER A 298 16.13 19.84 -2.04
N ALA A 299 16.19 19.51 -3.33
CA ALA A 299 17.34 18.82 -3.88
C ALA A 299 18.49 19.83 -3.93
N VAL A 300 19.38 19.77 -2.93
CA VAL A 300 20.61 20.56 -2.96
C VAL A 300 21.65 19.73 -3.70
N ILE A 301 22.11 20.27 -4.82
CA ILE A 301 23.29 19.73 -5.52
C ILE A 301 24.49 20.29 -4.74
N ASP A 302 25.23 19.40 -4.08
CA ASP A 302 26.47 19.77 -3.39
C ASP A 302 27.50 20.32 -4.40
N ARG A 303 28.53 21.04 -3.94
CA ARG A 303 29.60 21.57 -4.80
C ARG A 303 30.32 20.49 -5.62
N ASP A 304 30.25 19.24 -5.16
CA ASP A 304 30.81 18.05 -5.83
C ASP A 304 29.86 17.40 -6.86
N GLY A 305 28.64 17.93 -7.03
CA GLY A 305 27.66 17.42 -8.00
C GLY A 305 26.72 16.32 -7.49
N ASP A 306 26.86 15.91 -6.23
CA ASP A 306 25.99 14.92 -5.60
C ASP A 306 24.66 15.52 -5.16
N MET A 307 23.55 14.89 -5.56
CA MET A 307 22.21 15.29 -5.16
C MET A 307 21.91 14.75 -3.75
N ARG A 308 21.80 15.64 -2.76
CA ARG A 308 21.33 15.29 -1.41
C ARG A 308 19.94 15.87 -1.18
N LEU A 309 19.02 15.00 -0.77
CA LEU A 309 17.73 15.45 -0.23
C LEU A 309 17.97 15.96 1.19
N ILE A 310 17.71 17.24 1.41
CA ILE A 310 17.74 17.83 2.75
C ILE A 310 16.29 18.09 3.18
N VAL A 311 15.90 17.51 4.33
CA VAL A 311 14.65 17.87 4.99
C VAL A 311 14.87 19.23 5.63
N LEU A 312 14.21 20.26 5.12
CA LEU A 312 14.33 21.61 5.67
C LEU A 312 13.68 21.67 7.06
N PRO A 313 14.33 22.31 8.05
CA PRO A 313 13.70 22.49 9.36
C PRO A 313 12.42 23.34 9.21
N PRO A 314 11.40 23.12 10.06
CA PRO A 314 10.17 23.89 10.01
C PRO A 314 10.50 25.39 10.15
N ARG A 315 9.97 26.22 9.24
CA ARG A 315 10.12 27.67 9.33
C ARG A 315 9.52 28.14 10.65
N ASP A 316 10.36 28.75 11.48
CA ASP A 316 9.93 29.40 12.70
C ASP A 316 9.21 30.70 12.33
N GLU A 317 7.87 30.68 12.31
CA GLU A 317 7.04 31.86 12.04
C GLU A 317 7.14 32.92 13.16
N SER A 318 7.83 32.63 14.28
CA SER A 318 8.12 33.59 15.35
C SER A 318 9.34 34.47 15.09
N ALA A 319 10.15 34.14 14.09
CA ALA A 319 11.27 34.98 13.68
C ALA A 319 10.74 36.05 12.72
N GLU A 320 10.11 37.10 13.27
CA GLU A 320 10.03 38.38 12.57
C GLU A 320 11.44 38.73 12.09
N VAL A 321 11.54 38.96 10.78
CA VAL A 321 12.73 39.50 10.15
C VAL A 321 12.93 40.87 10.77
N GLU A 322 13.87 41.00 11.71
CA GLU A 322 14.44 42.30 12.06
C GLU A 322 14.97 42.90 10.76
N GLU A 323 14.22 43.87 10.25
CA GLU A 323 14.60 44.69 9.11
C GLU A 323 15.95 45.34 9.47
N PRO A 324 17.02 45.14 8.67
CA PRO A 324 18.31 45.68 9.02
C PRO A 324 18.20 47.21 9.04
N ALA A 325 18.42 47.80 10.21
CA ALA A 325 18.43 49.23 10.40
C ALA A 325 19.38 49.87 9.38
N ILE A 326 18.82 50.65 8.47
CA ILE A 326 19.57 51.50 7.55
C ILE A 326 20.29 52.54 8.41
N PRO A 327 21.64 52.59 8.45
CA PRO A 327 22.32 53.65 9.16
C PRO A 327 22.02 54.97 8.45
N MET A 328 21.35 55.89 9.15
CA MET A 328 21.30 57.29 8.73
C MET A 328 22.64 57.94 9.05
N ALA A 329 23.29 58.41 7.98
CA ALA A 329 24.36 59.43 7.88
C ALA A 329 25.42 59.48 9.00
#